data_AF-A0A8J1TZE4-F1
#
_entry.id   AF-A0A8J1TZE4-F1
#
_cell.length_a   1.000
_cell.length_b   1.000
_cell.length_c   1.000
_cell.angle_alpha   90.00
_cell.angle_beta   90.00
_cell.angle_gamma   90.00
#
_symmetry.space_group_name_H-M   'P 1'
#
loop_
_entity.id
_entity.type
_entity.pdbx_description
1 polymer ?
#
loop_
_entity_poly.entity_id
_entity_poly.type
_entity_poly.pdbx_seq_one_letter_code
_entity_poly.pdbx_strand_id
1 'polypeptide(L)'
;MSSSIRPSQGLILDGSGHEITLTGEAIELNGKSIVHRINFDTGPKDALRLSGGDANSWVHRCSFRNYGDGLLDITKGYSHVTVSNCKFKDHDKTMLIGANKNDVDDRNMRVTIHHNFFNNCHQRTPRVRYATVHVYNNVFKNWGSYAVGSSQRGKVLVENNYFQTSERSRAAEAHTTVARGDDTRNGYLRAEGNYYNTGISGKTNQPDRVENMSYQYQLDTANDDLKTAVIAGAGYKS
;
A
#
# COMPACT_ATOMS: atom_id res chain seq x y z
N MET A 1 -2.80 -28.38 -2.07
CA MET A 1 -2.12 -27.44 -3.00
C MET A 1 -3.02 -26.23 -3.12
N SER A 2 -2.52 -25.01 -2.89
CA SER A 2 -3.34 -23.81 -3.08
C SER A 2 -3.21 -23.39 -4.54
N SER A 3 -4.32 -23.39 -5.27
CA SER A 3 -4.39 -23.03 -6.68
C SER A 3 -4.73 -21.55 -6.78
N SER A 4 -3.72 -20.69 -6.71
CA SER A 4 -3.91 -19.27 -7.05
C SER A 4 -4.45 -19.15 -8.48
N ILE A 5 -5.35 -18.22 -8.71
CA ILE A 5 -5.77 -17.86 -10.06
C ILE A 5 -4.62 -17.10 -10.71
N ARG A 6 -4.07 -17.66 -11.79
CA ARG A 6 -2.89 -17.15 -12.49
C ARG A 6 -3.17 -17.03 -13.99
N PRO A 7 -3.71 -15.91 -14.44
CA PRO A 7 -3.80 -15.62 -15.87
C PRO A 7 -2.41 -15.69 -16.50
N SER A 8 -2.31 -16.19 -17.73
CA SER A 8 -1.04 -16.33 -18.45
C SER A 8 -0.48 -15.00 -18.97
N GLN A 9 -1.28 -13.94 -18.95
CA GLN A 9 -0.95 -12.58 -19.37
C GLN A 9 -1.62 -11.56 -18.43
N GLY A 10 -1.33 -10.28 -18.66
CA GLY A 10 -2.00 -9.18 -17.98
C GLY A 10 -3.52 -9.22 -18.13
N LEU A 11 -4.25 -8.74 -17.12
CA LEU A 11 -5.70 -8.89 -17.02
C LEU A 11 -6.36 -7.55 -16.68
N ILE A 12 -7.50 -7.26 -17.31
CA ILE A 12 -8.45 -6.26 -16.84
C ILE A 12 -9.56 -7.00 -16.09
N LEU A 13 -9.71 -6.69 -14.81
CA LEU A 13 -10.80 -7.14 -13.96
C LEU A 13 -11.59 -5.91 -13.51
N ASP A 14 -12.80 -5.74 -14.03
CA ASP A 14 -13.63 -4.56 -13.82
C ASP A 14 -15.00 -4.95 -13.26
N GLY A 15 -15.29 -4.49 -12.03
CA GLY A 15 -16.58 -4.64 -11.37
C GLY A 15 -17.54 -3.47 -11.60
N SER A 16 -17.31 -2.62 -12.60
CA SER A 16 -18.21 -1.49 -12.85
C SER A 16 -19.66 -1.93 -13.08
N GLY A 17 -20.59 -1.26 -12.40
CA GLY A 17 -22.02 -1.55 -12.44
C GLY A 17 -22.47 -2.77 -11.63
N HIS A 18 -21.55 -3.48 -10.96
CA HIS A 18 -21.86 -4.73 -10.26
C HIS A 18 -21.10 -4.84 -8.94
N GLU A 19 -21.73 -5.41 -7.92
CA GLU A 19 -21.02 -5.77 -6.70
C GLU A 19 -20.35 -7.13 -6.88
N ILE A 20 -19.06 -7.12 -7.23
CA ILE A 20 -18.26 -8.33 -7.42
C ILE A 20 -17.38 -8.57 -6.19
N THR A 21 -17.62 -9.68 -5.51
CA THR A 21 -16.83 -10.15 -4.36
C THR A 21 -16.10 -11.44 -4.70
N LEU A 22 -14.78 -11.42 -4.53
CA LEU A 22 -13.90 -12.56 -4.68
C LEU A 22 -13.47 -13.04 -3.29
N THR A 23 -13.61 -14.35 -3.08
CA THR A 23 -13.23 -15.05 -1.85
C THR A 23 -12.35 -16.25 -2.20
N GLY A 24 -11.59 -16.75 -1.23
CA GLY A 24 -10.75 -17.93 -1.39
C GLY A 24 -9.34 -17.60 -1.88
N GLU A 25 -8.88 -18.31 -2.91
CA GLU A 25 -7.48 -18.30 -3.33
C GLU A 25 -6.99 -16.94 -3.86
N ALA A 26 -5.69 -16.71 -3.74
CA ALA A 26 -5.03 -15.51 -4.25
C ALA A 26 -5.18 -15.38 -5.78
N ILE A 27 -5.31 -14.14 -6.26
CA ILE A 27 -5.06 -13.83 -7.67
C ILE A 27 -3.61 -13.37 -7.79
N GLU A 28 -2.82 -14.05 -8.62
CA GLU A 28 -1.45 -13.62 -8.93
C GLU A 28 -1.39 -13.20 -10.41
N LEU A 29 -1.14 -11.90 -10.62
CA LEU A 29 -1.08 -11.28 -11.94
C LEU A 29 0.38 -11.07 -12.34
N ASN A 30 0.71 -11.51 -13.56
CA ASN A 30 1.96 -11.22 -14.24
C ASN A 30 1.64 -10.44 -15.52
N GLY A 31 2.31 -9.32 -15.75
CA GLY A 31 2.03 -8.41 -16.86
C GLY A 31 0.93 -7.38 -16.58
N LYS A 32 0.73 -6.50 -17.57
CA LYS A 32 -0.07 -5.27 -17.46
C LYS A 32 -1.52 -5.51 -17.10
N SER A 33 -1.94 -4.95 -15.97
CA SER A 33 -3.25 -5.27 -15.40
C SER A 33 -3.98 -4.04 -14.86
N ILE A 34 -5.31 -4.07 -14.96
CA ILE A 34 -6.19 -3.13 -14.28
C ILE A 34 -7.12 -3.96 -13.39
N VAL A 35 -7.15 -3.64 -12.09
CA VAL A 35 -8.10 -4.23 -11.16
C VAL A 35 -8.95 -3.09 -10.61
N HIS A 36 -10.21 -3.08 -10.97
CA HIS A 36 -11.11 -1.95 -10.75
C HIS A 36 -12.41 -2.41 -10.11
N ARG A 37 -12.79 -1.80 -8.98
CA ARG A 37 -14.10 -2.04 -8.31
C ARG A 37 -14.38 -3.48 -7.92
N ILE A 38 -13.36 -4.16 -7.39
CA ILE A 38 -13.49 -5.53 -6.88
C ILE A 38 -13.39 -5.54 -5.36
N ASN A 39 -14.28 -6.31 -4.72
CA ASN A 39 -14.16 -6.64 -3.30
C ASN A 39 -13.38 -7.95 -3.16
N PHE A 40 -12.27 -7.93 -2.44
CA PHE A 40 -11.55 -9.11 -2.00
C PHE A 40 -11.87 -9.34 -0.52
N ASP A 41 -12.64 -10.38 -0.22
CA ASP A 41 -13.10 -10.69 1.12
C ASP A 41 -12.86 -12.16 1.46
N THR A 42 -11.95 -12.41 2.41
CA THR A 42 -11.69 -13.74 2.98
C THR A 42 -10.94 -14.70 2.07
N GLY A 43 -9.76 -15.15 2.52
CA GLY A 43 -8.98 -16.18 1.84
C GLY A 43 -7.80 -16.68 2.67
N PRO A 44 -7.24 -17.87 2.37
CA PRO A 44 -6.23 -18.51 3.22
C PRO A 44 -4.81 -17.92 3.07
N LYS A 45 -4.55 -17.13 2.03
CA LYS A 45 -3.23 -16.56 1.70
C LYS A 45 -3.32 -15.07 1.37
N ASP A 46 -2.64 -14.58 0.33
CA ASP A 46 -2.76 -13.21 -0.14
C ASP A 46 -4.07 -13.00 -0.91
N ALA A 47 -4.60 -11.77 -0.94
CA ALA A 47 -5.74 -11.47 -1.80
C ALA A 47 -5.33 -11.24 -3.26
N LEU A 48 -4.47 -10.26 -3.49
CA LEU A 48 -3.95 -9.91 -4.80
C LEU A 48 -2.42 -9.80 -4.74
N ARG A 49 -1.75 -10.49 -5.65
CA ARG A 49 -0.31 -10.40 -5.85
C ARG A 49 0.00 -9.93 -7.27
N LEU A 50 0.76 -8.87 -7.38
CA LEU A 50 1.36 -8.37 -8.62
C LEU A 50 2.83 -8.78 -8.64
N SER A 51 3.23 -9.64 -9.57
CA SER A 51 4.49 -10.40 -9.48
C SER A 51 5.12 -10.57 -10.85
N GLY A 52 6.32 -10.00 -11.03
CA GLY A 52 7.16 -10.19 -12.20
C GLY A 52 7.04 -9.10 -13.27
N GLY A 53 8.14 -8.36 -13.46
CA GLY A 53 8.40 -7.50 -14.62
C GLY A 53 7.74 -6.12 -14.59
N ASP A 54 8.23 -5.18 -15.39
CA ASP A 54 7.64 -3.85 -15.50
C ASP A 54 6.27 -3.91 -16.21
N ALA A 55 5.20 -3.53 -15.50
CA ALA A 55 3.86 -3.92 -15.90
C ALA A 55 2.84 -2.77 -16.03
N ASN A 56 3.13 -1.51 -15.66
CA ASN A 56 2.22 -0.38 -15.91
C ASN A 56 0.75 -0.66 -15.51
N SER A 57 0.51 -0.93 -14.24
CA SER A 57 -0.76 -1.47 -13.73
C SER A 57 -1.48 -0.53 -12.78
N TRP A 58 -2.79 -0.71 -12.68
CA TRP A 58 -3.65 0.14 -11.86
C TRP A 58 -4.60 -0.69 -11.00
N VAL A 59 -4.51 -0.53 -9.69
CA VAL A 59 -5.46 -1.08 -8.72
C VAL A 59 -6.29 0.08 -8.20
N HIS A 60 -7.58 0.12 -8.54
CA HIS A 60 -8.43 1.28 -8.31
C HIS A 60 -9.78 0.92 -7.71
N ARG A 61 -10.21 1.65 -6.67
CA ARG A 61 -11.54 1.46 -6.06
C ARG A 61 -11.83 0.02 -5.64
N CYS A 62 -10.81 -0.72 -5.24
CA CYS A 62 -10.96 -2.07 -4.70
C CYS A 62 -11.09 -2.03 -3.17
N SER A 63 -11.80 -3.00 -2.62
CA SER A 63 -11.87 -3.22 -1.16
C SER A 63 -11.14 -4.51 -0.81
N PHE A 64 -10.35 -4.51 0.27
CA PHE A 64 -9.57 -5.67 0.70
C PHE A 64 -9.71 -5.89 2.22
N ARG A 65 -9.99 -7.14 2.64
CA ARG A 65 -9.98 -7.53 4.05
C ARG A 65 -9.89 -9.04 4.29
N ASN A 66 -9.52 -9.42 5.52
CA ASN A 66 -9.70 -10.76 6.08
C ASN A 66 -8.95 -11.91 5.36
N TYR A 67 -7.74 -11.66 4.87
CA TYR A 67 -6.92 -12.69 4.24
C TYR A 67 -5.90 -13.30 5.23
N GLY A 68 -5.32 -14.45 4.89
CA GLY A 68 -4.40 -15.17 5.78
C GLY A 68 -2.97 -14.62 5.82
N ASP A 69 -2.53 -13.93 4.76
CA ASP A 69 -1.19 -13.30 4.71
C ASP A 69 -1.23 -11.83 4.27
N GLY A 70 -1.04 -11.51 2.98
CA GLY A 70 -1.11 -10.15 2.42
C GLY A 70 -2.50 -9.73 1.93
N LEU A 71 -2.82 -8.44 1.90
CA LEU A 71 -3.96 -7.95 1.09
C LEU A 71 -3.49 -7.60 -0.33
N LEU A 72 -2.40 -6.85 -0.46
CA LEU A 72 -1.81 -6.51 -1.75
C LEU A 72 -0.29 -6.61 -1.72
N ASP A 73 0.26 -7.55 -2.48
CA ASP A 73 1.70 -7.73 -2.60
C ASP A 73 2.19 -7.33 -4.00
N ILE A 74 3.20 -6.47 -4.08
CA ILE A 74 3.85 -6.04 -5.32
C ILE A 74 5.33 -6.43 -5.25
N THR A 75 5.78 -7.35 -6.10
CA THR A 75 7.04 -8.07 -5.89
C THR A 75 7.76 -8.42 -7.20
N LYS A 76 9.03 -8.84 -7.10
CA LYS A 76 9.82 -9.38 -8.23
C LYS A 76 9.91 -8.40 -9.41
N GLY A 77 10.29 -7.16 -9.12
CA GLY A 77 10.44 -6.11 -10.12
C GLY A 77 9.14 -5.57 -10.71
N TYR A 78 7.96 -5.90 -10.14
CA TYR A 78 6.67 -5.41 -10.65
C TYR A 78 6.54 -3.89 -10.47
N SER A 79 6.74 -3.14 -11.56
CA SER A 79 6.96 -1.68 -11.56
C SER A 79 5.86 -0.89 -12.26
N HIS A 80 5.88 0.42 -12.04
CA HIS A 80 4.91 1.42 -12.53
C HIS A 80 3.47 1.07 -12.13
N VAL A 81 3.26 0.82 -10.84
CA VAL A 81 1.94 0.50 -10.29
C VAL A 81 1.34 1.72 -9.59
N THR A 82 0.08 2.02 -9.89
CA THR A 82 -0.72 2.96 -9.07
C THR A 82 -1.78 2.19 -8.28
N VAL A 83 -1.83 2.40 -6.97
CA VAL A 83 -2.88 1.91 -6.07
C VAL A 83 -3.66 3.13 -5.58
N SER A 84 -4.93 3.24 -5.95
CA SER A 84 -5.67 4.48 -5.71
C SER A 84 -7.13 4.30 -5.35
N ASN A 85 -7.63 5.12 -4.45
CA ASN A 85 -9.03 5.07 -4.00
C ASN A 85 -9.45 3.67 -3.50
N CYS A 86 -8.53 2.83 -3.03
CA CYS A 86 -8.83 1.52 -2.47
C CYS A 86 -9.08 1.60 -0.97
N LYS A 87 -9.82 0.63 -0.43
CA LYS A 87 -10.11 0.48 0.99
C LYS A 87 -9.49 -0.80 1.52
N PHE A 88 -8.59 -0.67 2.49
CA PHE A 88 -7.96 -1.79 3.19
C PHE A 88 -8.42 -1.77 4.65
N LYS A 89 -8.92 -2.89 5.16
CA LYS A 89 -9.36 -2.95 6.55
C LYS A 89 -9.19 -4.29 7.23
N ASP A 90 -9.18 -4.25 8.55
CA ASP A 90 -9.30 -5.40 9.45
C ASP A 90 -8.29 -6.52 9.11
N HIS A 91 -7.01 -6.18 9.13
CA HIS A 91 -5.96 -7.08 8.64
C HIS A 91 -4.59 -6.82 9.29
N ASP A 92 -3.76 -7.85 9.44
CA ASP A 92 -2.43 -7.70 10.05
C ASP A 92 -1.40 -7.15 9.05
N LYS A 93 -1.07 -7.95 8.02
CA LYS A 93 0.00 -7.66 7.05
C LYS A 93 -0.60 -7.11 5.75
N THR A 94 -0.80 -5.79 5.65
CA THR A 94 -1.65 -5.22 4.58
C THR A 94 -1.02 -5.21 3.18
N MET A 95 0.10 -4.52 3.00
CA MET A 95 0.69 -4.29 1.67
C MET A 95 2.22 -4.42 1.71
N LEU A 96 2.76 -5.37 0.94
CA LEU A 96 4.19 -5.58 0.80
C LEU A 96 4.68 -5.11 -0.58
N ILE A 97 5.72 -4.28 -0.58
CA ILE A 97 6.42 -3.86 -1.80
C ILE A 97 7.86 -4.35 -1.67
N GLY A 98 8.21 -5.35 -2.48
CA GLY A 98 9.49 -6.06 -2.41
C GLY A 98 9.51 -7.15 -1.32
N ALA A 99 9.35 -8.40 -1.74
CA ALA A 99 9.16 -9.53 -0.82
C ALA A 99 10.46 -10.13 -0.27
N ASN A 100 11.55 -10.10 -1.04
CA ASN A 100 12.80 -10.75 -0.68
C ASN A 100 13.87 -9.70 -0.36
N LYS A 101 14.46 -9.82 0.83
CA LYS A 101 15.53 -8.93 1.27
C LYS A 101 16.79 -8.95 0.39
N ASN A 102 16.97 -9.98 -0.43
CA ASN A 102 18.11 -10.15 -1.32
C ASN A 102 17.79 -9.78 -2.78
N ASP A 103 16.54 -9.45 -3.09
CA ASP A 103 16.12 -9.07 -4.44
C ASP A 103 16.42 -7.59 -4.69
N VAL A 104 17.67 -7.30 -4.97
CA VAL A 104 18.15 -5.91 -5.17
C VAL A 104 17.58 -5.26 -6.43
N ASP A 105 17.05 -6.04 -7.36
CA ASP A 105 16.46 -5.54 -8.61
C ASP A 105 15.12 -4.83 -8.37
N ASP A 106 14.46 -5.10 -7.23
CA ASP A 106 13.30 -4.35 -6.75
C ASP A 106 13.60 -2.84 -6.58
N ARG A 107 14.88 -2.40 -6.59
CA ARG A 107 15.26 -0.97 -6.64
C ARG A 107 14.74 -0.23 -7.88
N ASN A 108 14.41 -0.97 -8.94
CA ASN A 108 13.84 -0.44 -10.16
C ASN A 108 12.31 -0.28 -10.08
N MET A 109 11.67 -0.86 -9.06
CA MET A 109 10.23 -0.71 -8.87
C MET A 109 9.86 0.74 -8.56
N ARG A 110 8.75 1.17 -9.14
CA ARG A 110 8.08 2.46 -8.92
C ARG A 110 6.63 2.20 -8.58
N VAL A 111 6.19 2.64 -7.40
CA VAL A 111 4.80 2.46 -6.95
C VAL A 111 4.25 3.77 -6.41
N THR A 112 3.02 4.10 -6.79
CA THR A 112 2.27 5.25 -6.30
C THR A 112 1.05 4.77 -5.52
N ILE A 113 0.87 5.28 -4.30
CA ILE A 113 -0.24 4.92 -3.41
C ILE A 113 -0.94 6.22 -3.02
N HIS A 114 -2.17 6.45 -3.49
CA HIS A 114 -2.88 7.68 -3.16
C HIS A 114 -4.38 7.56 -2.95
N HIS A 115 -4.92 8.42 -2.08
CA HIS A 115 -6.36 8.48 -1.79
C HIS A 115 -6.95 7.14 -1.30
N ASN A 116 -6.12 6.27 -0.73
CA ASN A 116 -6.58 5.01 -0.16
C ASN A 116 -6.99 5.21 1.30
N PHE A 117 -7.95 4.41 1.76
CA PHE A 117 -8.35 4.36 3.14
C PHE A 117 -7.85 3.07 3.80
N PHE A 118 -6.92 3.21 4.74
CA PHE A 118 -6.41 2.12 5.58
C PHE A 118 -7.04 2.24 6.97
N ASN A 119 -7.82 1.25 7.41
CA ASN A 119 -8.51 1.30 8.70
C ASN A 119 -8.38 0.00 9.46
N ASN A 120 -7.92 0.05 10.70
CA ASN A 120 -7.74 -1.14 11.52
C ASN A 120 -6.80 -2.17 10.85
N CYS A 121 -5.72 -1.65 10.24
CA CYS A 121 -4.64 -2.45 9.68
C CYS A 121 -3.48 -2.48 10.68
N HIS A 122 -3.03 -3.65 11.13
CA HIS A 122 -1.99 -3.71 12.16
C HIS A 122 -0.67 -3.12 11.67
N GLN A 123 -0.25 -3.44 10.44
CA GLN A 123 1.02 -3.00 9.88
C GLN A 123 1.08 -3.05 8.35
N ARG A 124 2.18 -2.54 7.78
CA ARG A 124 2.53 -2.62 6.36
C ARG A 124 1.54 -1.88 5.46
N THR A 125 1.35 -0.58 5.68
CA THR A 125 0.51 0.26 4.81
C THR A 125 1.30 1.39 4.12
N PRO A 126 2.33 1.11 3.29
CA PRO A 126 2.93 -0.20 2.96
C PRO A 126 4.16 -0.54 3.83
N ARG A 127 4.73 -1.75 3.65
CA ARG A 127 6.15 -2.03 3.94
C ARG A 127 6.94 -2.15 2.65
N VAL A 128 8.04 -1.39 2.54
CA VAL A 128 8.81 -1.24 1.32
C VAL A 128 10.24 -1.74 1.49
N ARG A 129 10.71 -2.57 0.56
CA ARG A 129 12.12 -2.94 0.37
C ARG A 129 12.59 -2.50 -1.01
N TYR A 130 13.78 -1.88 -1.09
CA TYR A 130 14.47 -1.39 -2.30
C TYR A 130 13.74 -0.39 -3.21
N ALA A 131 12.45 -0.59 -3.46
CA ALA A 131 11.61 0.19 -4.36
C ALA A 131 11.55 1.68 -4.02
N THR A 132 11.20 2.48 -5.03
CA THR A 132 10.81 3.88 -4.83
C THR A 132 9.29 3.97 -4.79
N VAL A 133 8.75 4.49 -3.69
CA VAL A 133 7.31 4.52 -3.42
C VAL A 133 6.88 5.93 -3.03
N HIS A 134 5.84 6.42 -3.69
CA HIS A 134 5.18 7.66 -3.31
C HIS A 134 3.85 7.36 -2.61
N VAL A 135 3.71 7.81 -1.37
CA VAL A 135 2.53 7.61 -0.54
C VAL A 135 1.94 8.98 -0.26
N TYR A 136 0.85 9.35 -0.95
CA TYR A 136 0.26 10.68 -0.77
C TYR A 136 -1.26 10.73 -0.65
N ASN A 137 -1.77 11.71 0.10
CA ASN A 137 -3.21 11.92 0.31
C ASN A 137 -4.00 10.66 0.73
N ASN A 138 -3.37 9.73 1.45
CA ASN A 138 -4.06 8.57 2.02
C ASN A 138 -4.56 8.90 3.43
N VAL A 139 -5.57 8.15 3.88
CA VAL A 139 -6.07 8.19 5.27
C VAL A 139 -5.69 6.91 5.98
N PHE A 140 -4.95 7.05 7.08
CA PHE A 140 -4.56 5.95 7.95
C PHE A 140 -5.29 6.08 9.28
N LYS A 141 -6.13 5.09 9.61
CA LYS A 141 -6.88 5.03 10.86
C LYS A 141 -6.60 3.77 11.67
N ASN A 142 -6.32 3.97 12.96
CA ASN A 142 -6.26 2.90 13.96
C ASN A 142 -5.31 1.74 13.57
N TRP A 143 -4.04 2.04 13.28
CA TRP A 143 -3.06 0.98 13.05
C TRP A 143 -2.46 0.46 14.36
N GLY A 144 -1.87 -0.74 14.31
CA GLY A 144 -1.38 -1.42 15.50
C GLY A 144 0.11 -1.18 15.80
N SER A 145 0.99 -1.49 14.84
CA SER A 145 2.44 -1.40 15.02
C SER A 145 3.05 -0.18 14.31
N TYR A 146 2.88 -0.09 12.98
CA TYR A 146 3.28 1.07 12.19
C TYR A 146 2.45 1.15 10.92
N ALA A 147 2.23 2.34 10.38
CA ALA A 147 1.57 2.48 9.08
C ALA A 147 2.59 2.31 7.93
N VAL A 148 3.36 3.35 7.61
CA VAL A 148 4.33 3.30 6.49
C VAL A 148 5.71 2.83 6.97
N GLY A 149 6.25 1.77 6.39
CA GLY A 149 7.56 1.22 6.73
C GLY A 149 8.51 1.19 5.53
N SER A 150 9.75 1.64 5.74
CA SER A 150 10.82 1.58 4.74
C SER A 150 12.03 0.81 5.28
N SER A 151 12.43 -0.28 4.60
CA SER A 151 13.60 -1.08 4.95
C SER A 151 14.39 -1.44 3.70
N GLN A 152 15.56 -2.08 3.87
CA GLN A 152 16.42 -2.51 2.77
C GLN A 152 16.64 -1.41 1.72
N ARG A 153 16.99 -0.19 2.15
CA ARG A 153 17.23 0.96 1.26
C ARG A 153 16.05 1.34 0.37
N GLY A 154 14.83 0.91 0.69
CA GLY A 154 13.62 1.42 0.05
C GLY A 154 13.55 2.94 0.20
N LYS A 155 13.02 3.63 -0.81
CA LYS A 155 12.89 5.09 -0.85
C LYS A 155 11.41 5.44 -0.80
N VAL A 156 10.97 6.09 0.28
CA VAL A 156 9.55 6.40 0.47
C VAL A 156 9.34 7.89 0.68
N LEU A 157 8.56 8.52 -0.20
CA LEU A 157 8.02 9.85 0.02
C LEU A 157 6.63 9.71 0.65
N VAL A 158 6.46 10.25 1.85
CA VAL A 158 5.19 10.26 2.60
C VAL A 158 4.67 11.69 2.61
N GLU A 159 3.75 12.02 1.71
CA GLU A 159 3.37 13.42 1.42
C GLU A 159 1.86 13.68 1.63
N ASN A 160 1.50 14.69 2.43
CA ASN A 160 0.12 15.11 2.69
C ASN A 160 -0.88 13.97 3.01
N ASN A 161 -0.46 12.97 3.79
CA ASN A 161 -1.37 11.95 4.31
C ASN A 161 -2.00 12.39 5.63
N TYR A 162 -3.15 11.80 5.95
CA TYR A 162 -3.88 12.03 7.18
C TYR A 162 -3.76 10.81 8.10
N PHE A 163 -3.06 10.98 9.23
CA PHE A 163 -2.84 9.94 10.22
C PHE A 163 -3.70 10.19 11.47
N GLN A 164 -4.57 9.24 11.81
CA GLN A 164 -5.39 9.32 13.00
C GLN A 164 -5.49 8.00 13.76
N THR A 165 -5.30 8.04 15.07
CA THR A 165 -5.57 6.89 15.94
C THR A 165 -6.23 7.33 17.24
N SER A 166 -6.96 6.42 17.89
CA SER A 166 -7.42 6.68 19.27
C SER A 166 -6.22 6.68 20.22
N GLU A 167 -6.22 7.56 21.23
CA GLU A 167 -5.11 7.76 22.19
C GLU A 167 -4.62 6.48 22.89
N ARG A 168 -5.42 5.39 22.84
CA ARG A 168 -5.11 4.09 23.44
C ARG A 168 -4.27 3.16 22.57
N SER A 169 -4.02 3.45 21.28
CA SER A 169 -3.06 2.67 20.49
C SER A 169 -1.63 3.08 20.85
N ARG A 170 -1.13 2.51 21.96
CA ARG A 170 0.23 2.68 22.46
C ARG A 170 1.25 2.50 21.33
N ALA A 171 2.18 3.45 21.21
CA ALA A 171 3.46 3.31 20.50
C ALA A 171 3.44 3.05 18.97
N ALA A 172 2.31 3.27 18.28
CA ALA A 172 2.22 2.98 16.86
C ALA A 172 2.84 4.10 16.01
N GLU A 173 3.91 3.81 15.25
CA GLU A 173 4.63 4.81 14.45
C GLU A 173 3.85 5.11 13.15
N ALA A 174 3.54 6.38 12.84
CA ALA A 174 2.89 6.72 11.57
C ALA A 174 3.78 6.33 10.39
N HIS A 175 5.09 6.54 10.53
CA HIS A 175 6.08 6.04 9.59
C HIS A 175 7.42 5.76 10.25
N THR A 176 8.14 4.77 9.71
CA THR A 176 9.37 4.22 10.30
C THR A 176 10.34 3.68 9.26
N THR A 177 11.64 3.70 9.56
CA THR A 177 12.68 3.15 8.67
C THR A 177 13.44 1.97 9.26
N VAL A 178 12.94 1.37 10.33
CA VAL A 178 13.64 0.33 11.09
C VAL A 178 13.66 -0.98 10.29
N ALA A 179 14.83 -1.61 10.21
CA ALA A 179 14.95 -3.00 9.75
C ALA A 179 14.08 -3.92 10.64
N ARG A 180 13.13 -4.64 10.02
CA ARG A 180 12.18 -5.50 10.73
C ARG A 180 12.22 -6.92 10.17
N GLY A 181 12.02 -7.91 11.04
CA GLY A 181 12.05 -9.31 10.66
C GLY A 181 13.44 -9.74 10.19
N ASP A 182 13.53 -10.21 8.94
CA ASP A 182 14.75 -10.68 8.32
C ASP A 182 15.61 -9.55 7.69
N ASP A 183 15.12 -8.31 7.71
CA ASP A 183 15.84 -7.17 7.17
C ASP A 183 17.09 -6.85 7.99
N THR A 184 18.12 -6.39 7.28
CA THR A 184 19.42 -6.07 7.87
C THR A 184 19.80 -4.61 7.71
N ARG A 185 18.98 -3.82 7.01
CA ARG A 185 19.26 -2.42 6.67
C ARG A 185 17.99 -1.59 6.78
N ASN A 186 18.15 -0.38 7.28
CA ASN A 186 17.11 0.63 7.26
C ASN A 186 16.82 1.09 5.82
N GLY A 187 15.62 1.62 5.62
CA GLY A 187 15.26 2.34 4.39
C GLY A 187 15.49 3.84 4.51
N TYR A 188 15.09 4.56 3.47
CA TYR A 188 15.08 6.02 3.39
C TYR A 188 13.63 6.50 3.36
N LEU A 189 13.36 7.59 4.05
CA LEU A 189 12.01 8.15 4.14
C LEU A 189 12.08 9.66 4.26
N ARG A 190 11.29 10.36 3.43
CA ARG A 190 11.04 11.80 3.49
C ARG A 190 9.56 12.02 3.74
N ALA A 191 9.22 12.77 4.77
CA ALA A 191 7.83 13.04 5.17
C ALA A 191 7.53 14.54 5.10
N GLU A 192 6.51 14.91 4.32
CA GLU A 192 6.19 16.31 3.98
C GLU A 192 4.67 16.55 4.10
N GLY A 193 4.27 17.67 4.72
CA GLY A 193 2.86 18.14 4.78
C GLY A 193 1.79 17.19 5.35
N ASN A 194 2.18 16.10 6.02
CA ASN A 194 1.24 15.16 6.64
C ASN A 194 0.55 15.76 7.88
N TYR A 195 -0.71 15.37 8.08
CA TYR A 195 -1.46 15.64 9.30
C TYR A 195 -1.35 14.45 10.28
N TYR A 196 -1.15 14.75 11.56
CA TYR A 196 -1.14 13.77 12.64
C TYR A 196 -2.09 14.27 13.74
N ASN A 197 -3.04 13.44 14.18
CA ASN A 197 -3.77 13.78 15.39
C ASN A 197 -2.87 13.68 16.64
N THR A 198 -3.32 14.26 17.75
CA THR A 198 -2.55 14.38 19.00
C THR A 198 -1.92 13.06 19.44
N GLY A 199 -0.62 13.11 19.78
CA GLY A 199 0.13 11.97 20.31
C GLY A 199 0.75 11.05 19.25
N ILE A 200 0.55 11.34 17.96
CA ILE A 200 1.19 10.60 16.87
C ILE A 200 2.46 11.30 16.40
N SER A 201 3.48 10.50 16.11
CA SER A 201 4.70 10.94 15.45
C SER A 201 5.10 9.98 14.32
N GLY A 202 5.99 10.46 13.45
CA GLY A 202 6.67 9.63 12.46
C GLY A 202 8.13 10.03 12.32
N LYS A 203 8.93 9.16 11.69
CA LYS A 203 10.37 9.30 11.54
C LYS A 203 10.79 9.45 10.07
N THR A 204 11.39 10.58 9.75
CA THR A 204 12.19 10.78 8.54
C THR A 204 13.58 10.15 8.73
N ASN A 205 14.17 9.61 7.67
CA ASN A 205 15.55 9.10 7.68
C ASN A 205 16.23 9.31 6.33
N GLN A 206 17.35 10.07 6.34
CA GLN A 206 18.11 10.45 5.15
C GLN A 206 17.21 10.95 4.00
N PRO A 207 16.44 12.03 4.21
CA PRO A 207 15.44 12.50 3.26
C PRO A 207 16.04 12.85 1.88
N ASP A 208 17.30 13.31 1.84
CA ASP A 208 18.01 13.64 0.60
C ASP A 208 18.26 12.41 -0.32
N ARG A 209 18.06 11.19 0.21
CA ARG A 209 18.14 9.94 -0.56
C ARG A 209 16.80 9.56 -1.20
N VAL A 210 15.74 10.29 -0.89
CA VAL A 210 14.41 10.16 -1.49
C VAL A 210 14.27 11.27 -2.54
N GLU A 211 14.36 10.86 -3.81
CA GLU A 211 14.27 11.75 -4.96
C GLU A 211 12.86 12.33 -5.12
N ASN A 212 12.75 13.47 -5.80
CA ASN A 212 11.45 14.00 -6.21
C ASN A 212 10.81 13.07 -7.26
N MET A 213 9.49 13.01 -7.23
CA MET A 213 8.75 12.21 -8.22
C MET A 213 8.86 12.85 -9.60
N SER A 214 9.12 12.02 -10.62
CA SER A 214 9.35 12.48 -12.00
C SER A 214 8.05 12.74 -12.80
N TYR A 215 6.89 12.48 -12.21
CA TYR A 215 5.58 12.65 -12.82
C TYR A 215 4.80 13.79 -12.16
N GLN A 216 3.84 14.35 -12.91
CA GLN A 216 2.93 15.36 -12.39
C GLN A 216 1.81 14.71 -11.56
N TYR A 217 1.44 15.34 -10.46
CA TYR A 217 0.32 14.95 -9.62
C TYR A 217 -0.30 16.19 -8.95
N GLN A 218 -1.55 16.05 -8.51
CA GLN A 218 -2.19 17.04 -7.66
C GLN A 218 -2.14 16.58 -6.22
N LEU A 219 -1.90 17.52 -5.33
CA LEU A 219 -1.73 17.27 -3.91
C LEU A 219 -2.78 18.05 -3.14
N ASP A 220 -3.70 17.32 -2.50
CA ASP A 220 -4.66 17.90 -1.58
C ASP A 220 -3.98 18.24 -0.25
N THR A 221 -4.53 19.21 0.47
CA THR A 221 -4.06 19.53 1.83
C THR A 221 -4.43 18.39 2.78
N ALA A 222 -3.50 17.97 3.64
CA ALA A 222 -3.80 16.98 4.68
C ALA A 222 -4.68 17.60 5.78
N ASN A 223 -6.00 17.47 5.65
CA ASN A 223 -6.97 18.02 6.60
C ASN A 223 -8.23 17.14 6.70
N ASP A 224 -9.21 17.62 7.45
CA ASP A 224 -10.48 16.90 7.66
C ASP A 224 -11.33 16.76 6.38
N ASP A 225 -11.18 17.66 5.40
CA ASP A 225 -11.85 17.56 4.10
C ASP A 225 -11.27 16.39 3.30
N LEU A 226 -9.94 16.28 3.22
CA LEU A 226 -9.26 15.13 2.63
C LEU A 226 -9.71 13.84 3.31
N LYS A 227 -9.72 13.81 4.65
CA LYS A 227 -10.18 12.64 5.41
C LYS A 227 -11.59 12.23 5.00
N THR A 228 -12.51 13.19 4.95
CA THR A 228 -13.91 12.97 4.61
C THR A 228 -14.04 12.46 3.18
N ALA A 229 -13.36 13.11 2.23
CA ALA A 229 -13.38 12.75 0.81
C ALA A 229 -12.84 11.34 0.57
N VAL A 230 -11.69 10.99 1.16
CA VAL A 230 -11.07 9.66 1.00
C VAL A 230 -11.92 8.57 1.65
N ILE A 231 -12.41 8.76 2.88
CA ILE A 231 -13.27 7.76 3.55
C ILE A 231 -14.56 7.55 2.76
N ALA A 232 -15.15 8.62 2.25
CA ALA A 232 -16.34 8.53 1.42
C ALA A 232 -16.03 7.87 0.08
N GLY A 233 -14.90 8.18 -0.55
CA GLY A 233 -14.53 7.81 -1.92
C GLY A 233 -13.93 6.42 -2.10
N ALA A 234 -13.24 5.89 -1.08
CA ALA A 234 -12.41 4.70 -1.20
C ALA A 234 -13.20 3.38 -1.15
N GLY A 235 -12.70 2.40 -1.90
CA GLY A 235 -13.28 1.06 -2.03
C GLY A 235 -14.28 0.94 -3.17
N TYR A 236 -14.94 -0.21 -3.23
CA TYR A 236 -16.03 -0.44 -4.15
C TYR A 236 -17.20 0.50 -3.85
N LYS A 237 -17.84 0.99 -4.91
CA LYS A 237 -19.13 1.68 -4.88
C LYS A 237 -19.99 1.17 -6.01
N SER A 238 -21.26 0.92 -5.72
CA SER A 238 -22.32 0.79 -6.72
C SER A 238 -22.54 2.10 -7.49
#